data_AF-K1X608-F1
#
_entry.id   AF-K1X608-F1
#
_cell.length_a   1.000
_cell.length_b   1.000
_cell.length_c   1.000
_cell.angle_alpha   90.00
_cell.angle_beta   90.00
_cell.angle_gamma   90.00
#
_symmetry.space_group_name_H-M   'P 1'
#
loop_
_entity.id
_entity.type
_entity.pdbx_description
1 polymer ?
#
loop_
_entity_poly.entity_id
_entity_poly.type
_entity_poly.pdbx_seq_one_letter_code
_entity_poly.pdbx_strand_id
1 'polypeptide(L)' 'MEEMKVVDSNWNELVAGDSITVIQNLKPKWAKDIKKGTAVKNIRLVAGDPELIEGRVEGVVMYLKTCFVKKLTKK' A
#
# COMPACT_ATOMS: atom_id res chain seq x y z
N MET A 1 -1.28 24.48 -7.87
CA MET A 1 -0.42 23.28 -7.86
C MET A 1 -1.30 22.14 -7.39
N GLU A 2 -1.56 21.15 -8.24
CA GLU A 2 -2.28 19.94 -7.81
C GLU A 2 -1.36 19.15 -6.89
N GLU A 3 -1.70 19.14 -5.60
CA GLU A 3 -1.09 18.22 -4.65
C GLU A 3 -1.59 16.81 -5.02
N MET A 4 -0.74 16.01 -5.66
CA MET A 4 -1.12 14.65 -6.05
C MET A 4 -1.40 13.81 -4.81
N LYS A 5 -2.67 13.51 -4.58
CA LYS A 5 -3.13 12.72 -3.45
C LYS A 5 -2.81 11.25 -3.66
N VAL A 6 -2.25 10.61 -2.64
CA VAL A 6 -2.06 9.17 -2.61
C VAL A 6 -3.40 8.51 -2.33
N VAL A 7 -3.93 7.74 -3.28
CA VAL A 7 -5.23 7.09 -3.17
C VAL A 7 -5.11 5.59 -3.39
N ASP A 8 -5.94 4.82 -2.69
CA ASP A 8 -6.01 3.36 -2.85
C ASP A 8 -6.79 2.93 -4.11
N SER A 9 -6.95 1.62 -4.33
CA SER A 9 -7.69 1.07 -5.47
C SER A 9 -9.18 1.46 -5.54
N ASN A 10 -9.75 2.02 -4.47
CA ASN A 10 -11.14 2.45 -4.39
C ASN A 10 -11.25 3.98 -4.20
N TRP A 11 -10.19 4.72 -4.56
CA TRP A 11 -10.14 6.19 -4.47
C TRP A 11 -10.22 6.74 -3.03
N ASN A 12 -9.89 5.93 -2.03
CA ASN A 12 -9.75 6.43 -0.65
C ASN A 12 -8.36 7.05 -0.46
N GLU A 13 -8.33 8.24 0.11
CA GLU A 13 -7.08 8.90 0.47
C GLU A 13 -6.32 8.09 1.54
N LEU A 14 -5.05 7.82 1.26
CA LEU A 14 -4.11 7.15 2.15
C LEU A 14 -3.25 8.19 2.85
N VAL A 15 -3.10 8.04 4.16
CA VAL A 15 -2.22 8.88 4.98
C VAL A 15 -1.11 8.04 5.61
N ALA A 16 0.01 8.68 5.94
CA ALA A 16 1.07 8.01 6.69
C ALA A 16 0.53 7.47 8.03
N GLY A 17 0.87 6.24 8.36
CA GLY A 17 0.36 5.53 9.55
C GLY A 17 -0.90 4.69 9.30
N ASP A 18 -1.54 4.80 8.13
CA ASP A 18 -2.71 3.99 7.79
C ASP A 18 -2.39 2.48 7.76
N SER A 19 -3.46 1.70 7.85
CA SER A 19 -3.42 0.26 7.56
C SER A 19 -4.15 -0.02 6.25
N ILE A 20 -3.60 -0.92 5.46
CA ILE A 20 -4.12 -1.32 4.16
C ILE A 20 -4.12 -2.85 4.04
N THR A 21 -4.79 -3.36 3.01
CA THR A 21 -4.81 -4.77 2.64
C THR A 21 -4.53 -4.92 1.16
N VAL A 22 -3.72 -5.91 0.81
CA VAL A 22 -3.46 -6.25 -0.60
C VAL A 22 -4.68 -6.93 -1.20
N ILE A 23 -5.18 -6.43 -2.34
CA ILE A 23 -6.44 -6.89 -2.93
C ILE A 23 -6.27 -8.06 -3.91
N GLN A 24 -5.03 -8.39 -4.28
CA GLN A 24 -4.68 -9.47 -5.20
C GLN A 24 -3.37 -10.17 -4.79
N ASN A 25 -3.06 -11.29 -5.43
CA ASN A 25 -1.78 -11.96 -5.22
C ASN A 25 -0.68 -11.24 -5.99
N LEU A 26 0.43 -10.91 -5.34
CA LEU A 26 1.60 -10.31 -5.95
C LEU A 26 2.77 -11.29 -5.89
N LYS A 27 3.48 -11.44 -7.01
CA LYS A 27 4.68 -12.28 -7.13
C LYS A 27 5.89 -11.42 -7.53
N PRO A 28 6.53 -10.73 -6.56
CA PRO A 28 7.72 -9.95 -6.84
C PRO A 28 8.89 -10.86 -7.22
N LYS A 29 9.78 -10.38 -8.09
CA LYS A 29 10.93 -11.18 -8.57
C LYS A 29 11.99 -11.45 -7.50
N TRP A 30 12.07 -10.61 -6.47
CA TRP A 30 13.15 -10.57 -5.48
C TRP A 30 12.69 -10.80 -4.04
N ALA A 31 11.39 -11.05 -3.83
CA ALA A 31 10.81 -11.30 -2.51
C ALA A 31 9.78 -12.44 -2.57
N LYS A 32 9.27 -12.83 -1.41
CA LYS A 32 8.23 -13.86 -1.31
C LYS A 32 6.90 -13.38 -1.93
N ASP A 33 6.09 -14.36 -2.34
CA ASP A 33 4.71 -14.15 -2.76
C ASP A 33 3.90 -13.44 -1.67
N ILE A 34 3.21 -12.37 -2.04
CA ILE A 34 2.27 -11.67 -1.18
C ILE A 34 0.87 -12.12 -1.56
N LYS A 35 0.12 -12.68 -0.61
CA LYS A 35 -1.22 -13.19 -0.89
C LYS A 35 -2.26 -12.06 -0.82
N LYS A 36 -3.34 -12.23 -1.56
CA LYS A 36 -4.55 -11.43 -1.36
C LYS A 36 -4.99 -11.53 0.09
N GLY A 37 -5.32 -10.40 0.70
CA GLY A 37 -5.72 -10.33 2.11
C GLY A 37 -4.57 -10.07 3.07
N THR A 38 -3.31 -10.06 2.60
CA THR A 38 -2.17 -9.64 3.44
C THR A 38 -2.39 -8.20 3.91
N ALA A 39 -2.42 -8.02 5.24
CA ALA A 39 -2.54 -6.70 5.86
C ALA A 39 -1.16 -6.06 6.02
N VAL A 40 -1.06 -4.78 5.68
CA VAL A 40 0.13 -3.96 5.88
C VAL A 40 -0.26 -2.78 6.75
N LYS A 41 0.40 -2.64 7.89
CA LYS A 41 0.10 -1.61 8.89
C LYS A 41 1.21 -0.57 8.92
N ASN A 42 0.88 0.65 9.34
CA ASN A 42 1.83 1.74 9.50
C ASN A 42 2.56 2.06 8.19
N ILE A 43 1.79 2.22 7.10
CA ILE A 43 2.37 2.57 5.80
C ILE A 43 2.98 3.97 5.80
N ARG A 44 3.91 4.21 4.88
CA ARG A 44 4.46 5.55 4.64
C ARG A 44 4.21 5.95 3.19
N LEU A 45 3.92 7.23 3.01
CA LEU A 45 3.74 7.82 1.69
C LEU A 45 5.11 8.09 1.08
N VAL A 46 5.26 7.84 -0.23
CA VAL A 46 6.49 8.17 -0.95
C VAL A 46 6.38 9.61 -1.45
N ALA A 47 7.33 10.45 -1.03
CA ALA A 47 7.37 11.83 -1.49
C ALA A 47 7.71 11.88 -2.98
N GLY A 48 6.82 12.47 -3.79
CA GLY A 48 7.00 12.62 -5.23
C GLY A 48 6.44 11.48 -6.09
N ASP A 49 5.91 10.41 -5.49
CA ASP A 49 5.26 9.33 -6.23
C ASP A 49 3.94 8.90 -5.56
N PRO A 50 2.79 9.39 -6.04
CA PRO A 50 1.49 9.05 -5.47
C PRO A 50 1.00 7.64 -5.83
N GLU A 51 1.69 6.95 -6.74
CA GLU A 51 1.36 5.57 -7.12
C GLU A 51 2.07 4.55 -6.23
N LEU A 52 3.06 4.97 -5.42
CA LEU A 52 3.85 4.11 -4.56
C LEU A 52 3.69 4.45 -3.08
N ILE A 53 3.60 3.40 -2.27
CA ILE A 53 3.63 3.47 -0.81
C ILE A 53 4.68 2.51 -0.26
N GLU A 54 5.34 2.90 0.82
CA GLU A 54 6.22 2.02 1.58
C GLU A 54 5.39 1.23 2.60
N GLY A 55 5.57 -0.08 2.62
CA GLY A 55 4.90 -0.99 3.53
C GLY A 55 5.87 -2.03 4.10
N ARG A 56 5.53 -2.58 5.26
CA ARG A 56 6.25 -3.70 5.87
C ARG A 56 5.40 -4.97 5.81
N VAL A 57 5.88 -5.98 5.09
CA VAL A 57 5.26 -7.29 4.94
C VAL A 57 6.20 -8.35 5.52
N GLU A 58 5.75 -9.13 6.49
CA GLU A 58 6.54 -10.19 7.15
C GLU A 58 7.95 -9.73 7.62
N GLY A 59 8.07 -8.48 8.08
CA GLY A 59 9.35 -7.91 8.55
C GLY A 59 10.22 -7.29 7.46
N VAL A 60 9.86 -7.44 6.18
CA VAL A 60 10.57 -6.85 5.04
C VAL A 60 9.89 -5.55 4.61
N VAL A 61 10.68 -4.48 4.45
CA VAL A 61 10.21 -3.20 3.90
C VAL A 61 10.21 -3.28 2.38
N MET A 62 9.11 -2.86 1.74
CA MET A 62 8.94 -2.89 0.29
C MET A 62 8.01 -1.78 -0.19
N TYR A 63 8.13 -1.42 -1.46
CA TYR A 63 7.22 -0.49 -2.12
C TYR A 63 6.08 -1.26 -2.81
N LEU A 64 4.85 -0.84 -2.53
CA LEU A 64 3.63 -1.40 -3.12
C LEU A 64 2.95 -0.33 -3.98
N LYS A 65 2.42 -0.74 -5.14
CA LYS A 65 1.57 0.14 -5.94
C LYS A 65 0.22 0.34 -5.26
N THR A 66 -0.23 1.59 -5.21
CA THR A 66 -1.48 1.98 -4.55
C THR A 66 -2.72 1.35 -5.20
N CYS A 67 -2.66 1.05 -6.51
CA CYS A 67 -3.72 0.37 -7.24
C CYS A 67 -3.95 -1.10 -6.84
N PHE A 68 -3.02 -1.72 -6.10
CA PHE A 68 -3.14 -3.11 -5.62
C PHE A 68 -3.45 -3.23 -4.13
N VAL A 69 -3.77 -2.11 -3.48
CA VAL A 69 -4.04 -2.06 -2.05
C VAL A 69 -5.36 -1.34 -1.78
N LYS A 70 -5.95 -1.65 -0.63
CA LYS A 70 -7.18 -1.03 -0.15
C LYS A 70 -6.99 -0.59 1.30
N LYS A 71 -7.44 0.62 1.64
CA LYS A 71 -7.48 1.14 3.00
C LYS A 71 -8.31 0.23 3.91
N LEU A 72 -7.72 -0.15 5.03
CA LEU A 72 -8.38 -0.93 6.06
C LEU A 72 -9.12 0.03 6.99
N THR A 73 -10.40 0.27 6.72
CA THR A 73 -11.27 0.98 7.65
C THR A 73 -11.61 0.03 8.81
N LYS A 74 -11.26 0.43 10.04
CA LYS A 74 -11.85 -0.22 11.22
C LYS A 74 -13.33 0.16 11.24
N LYS A 75 -14.19 -0.85 11.21
CA LYS A 75 -15.63 -0.70 11.40
C LYS A 75 -15.92 -0.41 12.87
#